data_AF-A0AAW0M2W2-F1
#
_entry.id   AF-A0AAW0M2W2-F1
#
_cell.length_a   1.000
_cell.length_b   1.000
_cell.length_c   1.000
_cell.angle_alpha   90.00
_cell.angle_beta   90.00
_cell.angle_gamma   90.00
#
_symmetry.space_group_name_H-M   'P 1'
#
loop_
_entity.id
_entity.type
_entity.pdbx_description
1 polymer ?
#
loop_
_entity_poly.entity_id
_entity_poly.type
_entity_poly.pdbx_seq_one_letter_code
_entity_poly.pdbx_strand_id
1 'polypeptide(L)'
;MWAIGDSRICQNPNLFMPKRFLKQDIDFKGRYFELIPFGVGRRVCPGLTLANIMVHLMLASLLPDEMRLEDMDMGEMFGLNLHRAVPPPSYSHQICVTLIVCS
;
A
#
# COMPACT_ATOMS: atom_id res chain seq x y z
N MET A 1 -1.87 18.38 -4.17
CA MET A 1 -2.41 17.88 -5.45
C MET A 1 -2.23 16.37 -5.48
N TRP A 2 -3.27 15.63 -5.11
CA TRP A 2 -3.36 14.17 -5.31
C TRP A 2 -4.63 13.95 -6.12
N ALA A 3 -4.50 13.68 -7.42
CA ALA A 3 -5.62 13.57 -8.35
C ALA A 3 -6.58 12.40 -8.03
N ILE A 4 -6.11 11.43 -7.23
CA ILE A 4 -6.87 10.24 -6.81
C ILE A 4 -8.11 10.62 -5.95
N GLY A 5 -8.07 11.75 -5.24
CA GLY A 5 -9.21 12.23 -4.45
C GLY A 5 -10.20 13.11 -5.22
N ASP A 6 -9.88 13.55 -6.43
CA ASP A 6 -10.77 14.42 -7.22
C ASP A 6 -11.77 13.56 -8.01
N SER A 7 -13.06 13.75 -7.76
CA SER A 7 -14.15 13.03 -8.42
C SER A 7 -14.21 13.26 -9.94
N ARG A 8 -13.59 14.33 -10.45
CA ARG A 8 -13.48 14.61 -11.88
C ARG A 8 -12.49 13.72 -12.61
N ILE A 9 -11.49 13.19 -11.89
CA ILE A 9 -10.42 12.36 -12.44
C ILE A 9 -10.62 10.90 -11.99
N CYS A 10 -11.12 10.70 -10.78
CA CYS A 10 -11.21 9.42 -10.11
C CYS A 10 -12.67 9.08 -9.80
N GLN A 11 -13.31 8.22 -10.61
CA GLN A 11 -14.69 7.80 -10.38
C GLN A 11 -14.83 7.09 -9.03
N ASN A 12 -15.76 7.52 -8.17
CA ASN A 12 -15.92 7.01 -6.81
C ASN A 12 -14.61 7.05 -5.98
N PRO A 13 -14.07 8.23 -5.67
CA PRO A 13 -12.76 8.37 -5.02
C PRO A 13 -12.72 7.75 -3.62
N ASN A 14 -13.87 7.65 -2.95
CA ASN A 14 -14.00 7.10 -1.60
C ASN A 14 -14.12 5.56 -1.56
N LEU A 15 -14.25 4.90 -2.71
CA LEU A 15 -14.37 3.44 -2.79
C LEU A 15 -13.04 2.79 -3.15
N PHE A 16 -12.57 1.88 -2.32
CA PHE A 16 -11.41 1.06 -2.66
C PHE A 16 -11.77 0.08 -3.79
N MET A 17 -11.22 0.32 -4.99
CA MET A 17 -11.49 -0.47 -6.19
C MET A 17 -10.17 -0.86 -6.88
N PRO A 18 -9.57 -2.03 -6.54
CA PRO A 18 -8.25 -2.40 -7.03
C PRO A 18 -8.19 -2.58 -8.55
N LYS A 19 -9.32 -2.92 -9.19
CA LYS A 19 -9.42 -3.11 -10.65
C LYS A 19 -9.58 -1.80 -11.45
N ARG A 20 -9.64 -0.65 -10.77
CA ARG A 20 -9.94 0.67 -11.37
C ARG A 20 -9.01 1.00 -12.54
N PHE A 21 -7.72 0.76 -12.37
CA PHE A 21 -6.69 1.06 -13.37
C PHE A 21 -6.24 -0.17 -14.16
N LEU A 22 -6.85 -1.34 -13.94
CA LEU A 22 -6.38 -2.60 -14.54
C LEU A 22 -6.59 -2.66 -16.06
N LYS A 23 -7.59 -1.94 -16.57
CA LYS A 23 -7.92 -1.86 -18.00
C LYS A 23 -7.44 -0.58 -18.67
N GLN A 24 -6.87 0.33 -17.90
CA GLN A 24 -6.34 1.59 -18.39
C GLN A 24 -4.83 1.41 -18.51
N ASP A 25 -4.22 1.92 -19.59
CA ASP A 25 -2.76 1.91 -19.73
C ASP A 25 -2.14 2.98 -18.83
N ILE A 26 -2.54 3.06 -17.56
CA ILE A 26 -2.09 4.08 -16.61
C ILE A 26 -1.01 3.46 -15.73
N ASP A 27 0.14 4.12 -15.68
CA ASP A 27 1.22 3.74 -14.77
C ASP A 27 1.53 4.82 -13.74
N PHE A 28 2.03 4.36 -12.60
CA PHE A 28 2.52 5.23 -11.53
C PHE A 28 3.97 5.70 -11.77
N LYS A 29 4.58 5.31 -12.91
CA LYS A 29 5.95 5.69 -13.30
C LYS A 29 6.02 7.07 -13.96
N GLY A 30 4.88 7.76 -14.05
CA GLY A 30 4.80 9.16 -14.48
C GLY A 30 4.59 9.33 -15.98
N ARG A 31 4.10 8.31 -16.70
CA ARG A 31 3.61 8.52 -18.08
C ARG A 31 2.20 9.13 -18.10
N TYR A 32 1.46 9.06 -17.00
CA TYR A 32 0.08 9.53 -16.89
C TYR A 32 -0.10 10.47 -15.70
N PHE A 33 -0.52 11.71 -15.98
CA PHE A 33 -0.65 12.75 -14.95
C PHE A 33 -1.82 12.52 -13.98
N GLU A 34 -2.69 11.58 -14.30
CA GLU A 34 -3.82 11.18 -13.47
C GLU A 34 -3.37 10.37 -12.23
N LEU A 35 -2.19 9.74 -12.28
CA LEU A 35 -1.66 8.90 -11.20
C LEU A 35 -0.16 9.16 -10.95
N ILE A 36 0.14 10.15 -10.11
CA ILE A 36 1.52 10.52 -9.76
C ILE A 36 1.73 10.54 -8.23
N PRO A 37 1.68 9.38 -7.54
CA PRO A 37 1.88 9.32 -6.09
C PRO A 37 3.32 9.64 -5.67
N PHE A 38 4.29 9.44 -6.57
CA PHE A 38 5.72 9.59 -6.30
C PHE A 38 6.39 10.74 -7.06
N GLY A 39 5.62 11.69 -7.58
CA GLY A 39 6.15 12.73 -8.48
C GLY A 39 6.51 12.19 -9.88
N VAL A 40 6.86 13.11 -10.79
CA VAL A 40 7.17 12.81 -12.20
C VAL A 40 8.32 13.69 -12.70
N GLY A 41 9.02 13.24 -13.75
CA GLY A 41 10.10 13.98 -14.40
C GLY A 41 11.35 14.10 -13.52
N ARG A 42 12.03 15.25 -13.57
CA ARG A 42 13.30 15.48 -12.85
C ARG A 42 13.17 15.45 -11.32
N ARG A 43 11.95 15.49 -10.78
CA ARG A 43 11.66 15.45 -9.34
C ARG A 43 10.88 14.20 -8.94
N VAL A 44 10.97 13.12 -9.74
CA VAL A 44 10.43 11.81 -9.34
C VAL A 44 11.12 11.33 -8.06
N CYS A 45 10.36 10.72 -7.16
CA CYS A 45 10.89 10.12 -5.94
C CYS A 45 11.95 9.08 -6.31
N PRO A 46 13.21 9.22 -5.85
CA PRO A 46 14.25 8.24 -6.13
C PRO A 46 13.92 6.86 -5.53
N GLY A 47 13.05 6.82 -4.51
CA GLY A 47 12.55 5.60 -3.88
C GLY A 47 11.43 4.88 -4.63
N LEU A 48 11.00 5.33 -5.82
CA LEU A 48 9.88 4.74 -6.57
C LEU A 48 10.01 3.22 -6.76
N THR A 49 11.16 2.76 -7.22
CA THR A 49 11.41 1.34 -7.48
C THR A 49 11.40 0.53 -6.19
N LEU A 50 12.00 1.07 -5.13
CA LEU A 50 12.06 0.43 -3.83
C LEU A 50 10.67 0.31 -3.20
N ALA A 51 9.89 1.40 -3.24
CA ALA A 51 8.52 1.42 -2.76
C ALA A 51 7.65 0.39 -3.50
N ASN A 52 7.82 0.28 -4.82
CA ASN A 52 7.10 -0.73 -5.60
C ASN A 52 7.43 -2.16 -5.13
N ILE A 53 8.70 -2.48 -4.91
CA ILE A 53 9.09 -3.81 -4.42
C ILE A 53 8.55 -4.05 -3.00
N MET A 54 8.72 -3.09 -2.10
CA MET A 54 8.25 -3.18 -0.72
C MET A 54 6.74 -3.41 -0.63
N VAL A 55 5.94 -2.69 -1.42
CA VAL A 55 4.48 -2.87 -1.43
C VAL A 55 4.10 -4.29 -1.82
N HIS A 56 4.73 -4.86 -2.85
CA HIS A 56 4.44 -6.24 -3.27
C HIS A 56 4.87 -7.27 -2.21
N LEU A 57 6.04 -7.08 -1.59
CA LEU A 57 6.52 -7.96 -0.53
C LEU A 57 5.61 -7.91 0.71
N MET A 58 5.20 -6.71 1.13
CA MET A 58 4.30 -6.52 2.26
C MET A 58 2.92 -7.11 1.98
N LEU A 59 2.40 -6.97 0.75
CA LEU A 59 1.15 -7.61 0.36
C LEU A 59 1.26 -9.13 0.38
N ALA A 60 2.37 -9.69 -0.10
CA ALA A 60 2.62 -11.13 -0.05
C ALA A 60 2.72 -11.65 1.39
N SER A 61 3.31 -10.89 2.32
CA SER A 61 3.39 -11.27 3.73
C SER A 61 2.09 -11.04 4.52
N LEU A 62 1.24 -10.11 4.09
CA LEU A 62 -0.04 -9.78 4.73
C LEU A 62 -1.21 -10.62 4.23
N LEU A 63 -1.10 -11.25 3.06
CA LEU A 63 -2.15 -12.09 2.48
C LEU A 63 -1.85 -13.61 2.47
N PRO A 64 -1.17 -14.22 3.46
CA PRO A 64 -1.20 -15.67 3.58
C PRO A 64 -2.66 -16.09 3.84
N ASP A 65 -3.10 -17.18 3.22
CA ASP A 65 -4.49 -17.68 3.01
C ASP A 65 -5.46 -17.66 4.21
N GLU A 66 -5.00 -17.29 5.40
CA GLU A 66 -5.67 -17.48 6.69
C GLU A 66 -6.09 -16.16 7.38
N MET A 67 -5.96 -14.99 6.72
CA MET A 67 -6.27 -13.70 7.39
C MET A 67 -7.76 -13.31 7.24
N ARG A 68 -8.54 -13.41 8.32
CA ARG A 68 -9.96 -13.00 8.34
C ARG A 68 -10.07 -11.48 8.47
N LEU A 69 -11.10 -10.89 7.84
CA LEU A 69 -11.40 -9.46 7.95
C LEU A 69 -11.66 -9.02 9.40
N GLU A 70 -12.18 -9.93 10.22
CA GLU A 70 -12.53 -9.74 11.64
C GLU A 70 -11.27 -9.54 12.52
N ASP A 71 -10.12 -10.04 12.08
CA ASP A 71 -8.85 -9.98 12.80
C ASP A 71 -8.02 -8.72 12.46
N MET A 72 -8.54 -7.87 11.56
CA MET A 72 -7.86 -6.64 11.13
C MET A 72 -8.39 -5.41 11.87
N ASP A 73 -7.62 -4.96 12.86
CA ASP A 73 -7.83 -3.64 13.45
C ASP A 73 -7.36 -2.53 12.49
N MET A 74 -8.31 -1.67 12.12
CA MET A 74 -8.10 -0.50 11.26
C MET A 74 -7.95 0.80 12.08
N GLY A 75 -7.82 0.71 13.41
CA GLY A 75 -7.46 1.84 14.24
C GLY A 75 -6.14 2.45 13.79
N GLU A 76 -6.09 3.78 13.69
CA GLU A 76 -4.92 4.51 13.18
C GLU A 76 -4.23 5.26 14.31
N MET A 77 -2.90 5.14 14.39
CA MET A 77 -2.09 6.07 15.18
C MET A 77 -1.58 7.18 14.27
N PHE A 78 -2.05 8.41 14.50
CA PHE A 78 -1.63 9.56 13.72
C PHE A 78 -0.22 10.03 14.14
N GLY A 79 0.69 10.14 13.17
CA GLY A 79 2.07 10.61 13.34
C GLY A 79 2.69 11.03 12.00
N LEU A 80 4.01 11.01 11.89
CA LEU A 80 4.71 11.30 10.62
C LEU A 80 4.41 10.26 9.53
N ASN A 81 4.05 9.05 9.95
CA ASN A 81 3.58 7.95 9.12
C ASN A 81 2.25 7.43 9.68
N LEU A 82 1.42 6.85 8.82
CA LEU A 82 0.20 6.15 9.20
C LEU A 82 0.55 4.70 9.55
N HIS A 83 0.32 4.30 10.80
CA HIS A 83 0.50 2.94 11.27
C HIS A 83 -0.79 2.44 11.93
N ARG A 84 -1.05 1.13 11.83
CA ARG A 84 -2.16 0.50 12.56
C ARG A 84 -1.92 0.59 14.07
N ALA A 85 -2.96 0.77 14.85
CA ALA A 85 -2.86 0.74 16.30
C ALA A 85 -2.40 -0.63 16.80
N VAL A 86 -2.86 -1.71 16.14
CA VAL A 86 -2.52 -3.10 16.49
C VAL A 86 -2.01 -3.88 15.26
N PRO A 87 -0.89 -4.61 15.37
CA PRO A 87 -0.42 -5.49 14.29
C PRO A 87 -1.32 -6.72 14.11
N PRO A 88 -1.49 -7.25 12.88
CA PRO A 88 -2.33 -8.41 12.65
C PRO A 88 -1.76 -9.68 13.33
N PRO A 89 -2.62 -10.62 13.75
CA PRO A 89 -2.22 -11.78 14.56
C PRO A 89 -1.27 -12.76 13.85
N SER A 90 -1.12 -12.69 12.52
CA SER A 90 -0.11 -13.47 11.78
C SER A 90 1.33 -12.97 11.99
N TYR A 91 1.51 -11.69 12.29
CA TYR A 91 2.84 -11.09 12.52
C TYR A 91 3.45 -11.50 13.86
N SER A 92 2.65 -11.82 14.88
CA SER A 92 3.16 -12.31 16.16
C SER A 92 3.81 -13.70 16.00
N HIS A 93 3.25 -14.57 15.15
CA HIS A 93 3.88 -15.84 14.79
C HIS A 93 5.16 -15.66 14.00
N GLN A 94 5.22 -14.70 13.08
CA GLN A 94 6.41 -14.47 12.24
C GLN A 94 7.57 -13.80 13.01
N ILE A 95 7.29 -12.92 13.96
CA ILE A 95 8.30 -12.39 14.91
C ILE A 95 8.87 -13.53 15.78
N CYS A 96 7.99 -14.43 16.27
CA CYS A 96 8.40 -15.57 17.07
C CYS A 96 9.29 -16.54 16.25
N VAL A 97 8.90 -16.90 15.03
CA VAL A 97 9.69 -17.79 14.15
C VAL A 97 11.03 -17.14 13.75
N THR A 98 11.06 -15.83 13.48
CA THR A 98 12.32 -15.15 13.14
C THR A 98 13.27 -15.06 14.34
N LEU A 99 12.76 -14.94 15.56
CA LEU A 99 13.57 -14.98 16.78
C LEU A 99 14.04 -16.40 17.14
N ILE A 100 13.22 -17.42 16.88
CA ILE A 100 13.55 -18.84 17.14
C ILE A 100 14.60 -19.37 16.14
N VAL A 101 14.62 -18.90 14.89
CA VAL A 101 15.61 -19.32 13.88
C VAL A 101 16.96 -18.58 14.02
N CYS A 102 17.02 -17.52 14.84
CA CYS A 102 18.23 -16.75 15.12
C CYS A 102 18.86 -17.03 16.50
N SER A 103 18.49 -18.13 17.18
CA SER A 103 19.13 -18.60 18.43
C SER A 103 19.84 -19.93 18.23
#